data_AF-A0A7S4IXL0-F1
#
_entry.id   AF-A0A7S4IXL0-F1
#
_cell.length_a   1.000
_cell.length_b   1.000
_cell.length_c   1.000
_cell.angle_alpha   90.00
_cell.angle_beta   90.00
_cell.angle_gamma   90.00
#
_symmetry.space_group_name_H-M   'P 1'
#
loop_
_entity.id
_entity.type
_entity.pdbx_description
1 polymer ?
#
loop_
_entity_poly.entity_id
_entity_poly.type
_entity_poly.pdbx_seq_one_letter_code
_entity_poly.pdbx_strand_id
1 'polypeptide(L)'
;GEGAAGKGGGSGDDDDDDGLEFAFTVPAEQHRLGGCNCFEDVYFLRRNSEDTVFVVGEAEVSAVRWVGVADLERALREGDEAYVPRVQRYLEAFFRHVKKVCQEEKGEQ
;
A
#
# COMPACT_ATOMS: atom_id res chain seq x y z
N GLY A 1 42.24 -26.81 32.84
CA GLY A 1 40.83 -27.27 32.83
C GLY A 1 39.99 -26.03 32.70
N GLU A 2 39.15 -25.96 31.68
CA GLU A 2 37.71 -26.33 31.77
C GLU A 2 36.91 -25.11 32.28
N GLY A 3 35.85 -24.64 31.64
CA GLY A 3 35.08 -25.13 30.51
C GLY A 3 33.93 -24.14 30.27
N ALA A 4 33.38 -24.19 29.06
CA ALA A 4 32.25 -23.40 28.60
C ALA A 4 30.97 -23.66 29.40
N ALA A 5 30.08 -22.65 29.47
CA ALA A 5 28.64 -22.80 29.17
C ALA A 5 27.90 -21.48 29.45
N GLY A 6 27.46 -20.83 28.37
CA GLY A 6 26.40 -19.81 28.40
C GLY A 6 25.50 -20.04 27.18
N LYS A 7 24.68 -21.10 27.24
CA LYS A 7 23.66 -21.42 26.24
C LYS A 7 22.45 -20.51 26.42
N GLY A 8 22.12 -19.77 25.37
CA GLY A 8 20.81 -19.81 24.72
C GLY A 8 19.62 -19.10 25.40
N GLY A 9 18.84 -18.41 24.56
CA GLY A 9 17.42 -18.15 24.81
C GLY A 9 17.05 -16.68 24.65
N GLY A 10 16.70 -16.30 23.43
CA GLY A 10 16.12 -15.00 23.11
C GLY A 10 15.80 -14.93 21.62
N SER A 11 14.83 -15.74 21.19
CA SER A 11 14.09 -15.53 19.94
C SER A 11 13.24 -14.27 20.17
N GLY A 12 13.62 -13.19 19.52
CA GLY A 12 12.72 -12.35 18.76
C GLY A 12 13.33 -12.36 17.36
N ASP A 13 12.68 -12.77 16.28
CA ASP A 13 11.26 -12.59 15.95
C ASP A 13 10.79 -11.18 16.38
N ASP A 14 11.68 -10.19 16.25
CA ASP A 14 11.26 -8.84 15.90
C ASP A 14 10.85 -8.96 14.44
N ASP A 15 9.57 -9.26 14.21
CA ASP A 15 8.92 -9.04 12.92
C ASP A 15 9.34 -7.64 12.46
N ASP A 16 10.07 -7.59 11.34
CA ASP A 16 10.30 -6.39 10.54
C ASP A 16 8.91 -5.85 10.14
N ASP A 17 8.25 -5.13 11.04
CA ASP A 17 7.07 -4.35 10.72
C ASP A 17 7.54 -3.20 9.85
N ASP A 18 7.68 -3.45 8.55
CA ASP A 18 8.08 -2.49 7.52
C ASP A 18 7.16 -1.26 7.46
N GLY A 19 6.17 -1.14 8.36
CA GLY A 19 5.16 -0.10 8.39
C GLY A 19 4.05 -0.33 7.36
N LEU A 20 3.85 -1.60 6.97
CA LEU A 20 2.79 -2.01 6.06
C LEU A 20 1.52 -2.31 6.86
N GLU A 21 0.56 -1.39 6.81
CA GLU A 21 -0.64 -1.46 7.63
C GLU A 21 -1.83 -2.00 6.82
N PHE A 22 -2.51 -3.01 7.35
CA PHE A 22 -3.77 -3.47 6.76
C PHE A 22 -4.86 -2.39 6.90
N ALA A 23 -5.53 -2.07 5.80
CA ALA A 23 -6.57 -1.06 5.77
C ALA A 23 -7.98 -1.66 5.70
N PHE A 24 -8.26 -2.49 4.68
CA PHE A 24 -9.57 -3.10 4.46
C PHE A 24 -9.53 -4.17 3.36
N THR A 25 -10.55 -5.01 3.31
CA THR A 25 -10.84 -5.92 2.20
C THR A 25 -11.96 -5.35 1.32
N VAL A 26 -11.84 -5.40 -0.01
CA VAL A 26 -12.84 -4.85 -0.93
C VAL A 26 -13.07 -5.77 -2.14
N PRO A 27 -14.31 -5.92 -2.64
CA PRO A 27 -14.53 -6.64 -3.90
C PRO A 27 -13.94 -5.87 -5.08
N ALA A 28 -12.94 -6.46 -5.73
CA ALA A 28 -12.34 -5.99 -6.96
C ALA A 28 -13.03 -6.68 -8.15
N GLU A 29 -14.30 -6.37 -8.37
CA GLU A 29 -15.13 -6.93 -9.46
C GLU A 29 -14.72 -6.36 -10.84
N GLN A 30 -13.48 -6.60 -11.26
CA GLN A 30 -12.88 -6.04 -12.47
C GLN A 30 -13.13 -6.86 -13.74
N HIS A 31 -14.00 -7.88 -13.71
CA HIS A 31 -14.20 -8.78 -14.86
C HIS A 31 -14.52 -8.07 -16.18
N ARG A 32 -15.25 -6.94 -16.14
CA ARG A 32 -15.58 -6.16 -17.35
C ARG A 32 -14.39 -5.41 -17.95
N LEU A 33 -13.30 -5.27 -17.19
CA LEU A 33 -12.06 -4.60 -17.59
C LEU A 33 -10.93 -5.61 -17.87
N GLY A 34 -11.25 -6.91 -17.94
CA GLY A 34 -10.27 -7.99 -18.12
C GLY A 34 -9.62 -8.51 -16.83
N GLY A 35 -10.08 -8.07 -15.65
CA GLY A 35 -9.59 -8.52 -14.35
C GLY A 35 -10.29 -9.77 -13.78
N CYS A 36 -9.87 -10.22 -12.59
CA CYS A 36 -10.59 -11.28 -11.86
C CYS A 36 -11.81 -10.75 -11.11
N ASN A 37 -12.77 -11.64 -10.80
CA ASN A 37 -13.75 -11.39 -9.74
C ASN A 37 -13.14 -11.91 -8.44
N CYS A 38 -12.45 -11.04 -7.72
CA CYS A 38 -11.67 -11.37 -6.53
C CYS A 38 -11.95 -10.33 -5.43
N PHE A 39 -11.72 -10.72 -4.17
CA PHE A 39 -11.61 -9.77 -3.07
C PHE A 39 -10.13 -9.42 -2.92
N GLU A 40 -9.84 -8.15 -2.69
CA GLU A 40 -8.49 -7.64 -2.50
C GLU A 40 -8.33 -7.14 -1.06
N ASP A 41 -7.29 -7.61 -0.39
CA ASP A 41 -6.82 -7.04 0.87
C ASP A 41 -5.89 -5.88 0.56
N VAL A 42 -6.26 -4.69 1.03
CA VAL A 42 -5.55 -3.44 0.74
C VAL A 42 -4.70 -3.06 1.95
N TYR A 43 -3.43 -2.77 1.68
CA TYR A 43 -2.45 -2.36 2.66
C TYR A 43 -1.88 -0.99 2.29
N PHE A 44 -1.50 -0.22 3.30
CA PHE A 44 -0.86 1.09 3.14
C PHE A 44 0.54 1.08 3.72
N LEU A 45 1.49 1.60 2.96
CA LEU A 45 2.87 1.76 3.37
C LEU A 45 3.21 3.25 3.39
N ARG A 46 3.58 3.77 4.57
CA ARG A 46 4.00 5.17 4.71
C ARG A 46 5.49 5.30 4.42
N ARG A 47 5.84 6.21 3.51
CA ARG A 47 7.21 6.47 3.05
C ARG A 47 7.40 7.93 2.69
N ASN A 48 8.62 8.43 2.87
CA ASN A 48 9.01 9.75 2.40
C ASN A 48 9.44 9.66 0.93
N SER A 49 8.83 10.45 0.06
CA SER A 49 9.14 10.42 -1.36
C SER A 49 10.56 10.88 -1.70
N GLU A 50 11.21 11.66 -0.83
CA GLU A 50 12.54 12.21 -1.05
C GLU A 50 13.66 11.19 -0.82
N ASP A 51 13.45 10.23 0.09
CA ASP A 51 14.43 9.22 0.46
C ASP A 51 14.11 7.82 -0.10
N THR A 52 12.90 7.63 -0.62
CA THR A 52 12.46 6.33 -1.14
C THR A 52 13.00 6.08 -2.54
N VAL A 53 13.85 5.05 -2.65
CA VAL A 53 14.38 4.56 -3.92
C VAL A 53 13.65 3.28 -4.32
N PHE A 54 12.95 3.33 -5.45
CA PHE A 54 12.31 2.14 -6.03
C PHE A 54 13.32 1.34 -6.84
N VAL A 55 13.53 0.07 -6.48
CA VAL A 55 14.25 -0.90 -7.30
C VAL A 55 13.22 -1.83 -7.91
N VAL A 56 12.70 -1.46 -9.08
CA VAL A 56 11.67 -2.23 -9.80
C VAL A 56 12.29 -3.12 -10.87
N GLY A 57 11.74 -4.32 -11.05
CA GLY A 57 12.08 -5.17 -12.18
C GLY A 57 11.46 -4.65 -13.47
N GLU A 58 12.26 -4.49 -14.52
CA GLU A 58 11.82 -3.93 -15.82
C GLU A 58 10.83 -4.82 -16.58
N ALA A 59 10.70 -6.10 -16.19
CA ALA A 59 9.79 -7.04 -16.85
C ALA A 59 8.31 -6.71 -16.64
N GLU A 60 7.98 -6.08 -15.51
CA GLU A 60 6.59 -5.83 -15.09
C GLU A 60 6.28 -4.34 -14.92
N VAL A 61 7.30 -3.52 -14.65
CA VAL A 61 7.15 -2.08 -14.39
C VAL A 61 7.96 -1.28 -15.40
N SER A 62 7.29 -0.45 -16.19
CA SER A 62 7.91 0.41 -17.20
C SER A 62 8.31 1.80 -16.67
N ALA A 63 7.62 2.30 -15.64
CA ALA A 63 7.92 3.58 -15.00
C ALA A 63 7.26 3.68 -13.61
N VAL A 64 7.84 4.51 -12.73
CA VAL A 64 7.27 4.87 -11.43
C VAL A 64 7.21 6.39 -11.30
N ARG A 65 6.15 6.91 -10.70
CA ARG A 65 6.01 8.33 -10.35
C ARG A 65 5.19 8.51 -9.09
N TRP A 66 5.51 9.55 -8.34
CA TRP A 66 4.66 10.06 -7.26
C TRP A 66 3.51 10.90 -7.84
N VAL A 67 2.31 10.75 -7.29
CA VAL A 67 1.10 11.47 -7.74
C VAL A 67 0.39 12.04 -6.52
N GLY A 68 -0.06 13.30 -6.62
CA GLY A 68 -0.90 13.90 -5.58
C GLY A 68 -2.23 13.16 -5.46
N VAL A 69 -2.65 12.85 -4.23
CA VAL A 69 -3.90 12.10 -3.96
C VAL A 69 -5.11 12.74 -4.63
N ALA A 70 -5.21 14.06 -4.64
CA ALA A 70 -6.33 14.78 -5.27
C ALA A 70 -6.35 14.61 -6.80
N ASP A 71 -5.17 14.61 -7.44
CA ASP A 71 -5.06 14.38 -8.88
C ASP A 71 -5.38 12.93 -9.24
N LEU A 72 -4.95 11.98 -8.40
CA LEU A 72 -5.30 10.57 -8.52
C LEU A 72 -6.81 10.35 -8.38
N GLU A 73 -7.46 10.98 -7.39
CA GLU A 73 -8.91 10.89 -7.19
C GLU A 73 -9.66 11.44 -8.41
N ARG A 74 -9.23 12.59 -8.96
CA ARG A 74 -9.82 13.16 -10.17
C ARG A 74 -9.67 12.22 -11.36
N ALA A 75 -8.46 11.77 -11.67
CA ALA A 75 -8.18 10.92 -12.83
C ALA A 75 -8.99 9.61 -12.80
N LEU A 76 -9.05 8.94 -11.65
CA LEU A 76 -9.83 7.70 -11.48
C LEU A 76 -11.34 7.93 -11.64
N ARG A 77 -11.87 9.06 -11.14
CA ARG A 77 -13.31 9.41 -11.28
C ARG A 77 -13.70 9.81 -12.69
N GLU A 78 -12.79 10.40 -13.44
CA GLU A 78 -12.97 10.77 -14.85
C GLU A 78 -12.78 9.57 -15.80
N GLY A 79 -12.36 8.42 -15.27
CA GLY A 79 -12.20 7.18 -16.03
C GLY A 79 -10.91 7.13 -16.86
N ASP A 80 -9.90 7.92 -16.49
CA ASP A 80 -8.60 7.92 -17.15
C ASP A 80 -8.01 6.50 -17.22
N GLU A 81 -7.74 6.04 -18.45
CA GLU A 81 -7.27 4.68 -18.71
C GLU A 81 -5.82 4.46 -18.29
N ALA A 82 -5.07 5.52 -17.98
CA ALA A 82 -3.74 5.43 -17.40
C ALA A 82 -3.74 4.95 -15.93
N TYR A 83 -4.92 4.86 -15.30
CA TYR A 83 -5.06 4.49 -13.89
C TYR A 83 -6.05 3.34 -13.68
N VAL A 84 -5.70 2.47 -12.74
CA VAL A 84 -6.49 1.35 -12.22
C VAL A 84 -6.25 1.24 -10.71
N PRO A 85 -7.15 0.62 -9.91
CA PRO A 85 -8.46 0.07 -10.27
C PRO A 85 -9.55 1.14 -10.42
N ARG A 86 -10.48 0.96 -11.37
CA ARG A 86 -11.58 1.92 -11.67
C ARG A 86 -12.95 1.52 -11.10
N VAL A 87 -12.98 0.53 -10.20
CA VAL A 87 -14.24 0.02 -9.63
C VAL A 87 -14.72 0.97 -8.54
N GLN A 88 -15.95 1.48 -8.67
CA GLN A 88 -16.50 2.50 -7.77
C GLN A 88 -16.40 2.11 -6.28
N ARG A 89 -16.72 0.86 -5.92
CA ARG A 89 -16.61 0.37 -4.54
C ARG A 89 -15.17 0.43 -4.01
N TYR A 90 -14.19 0.12 -4.85
CA TYR A 90 -12.77 0.25 -4.52
C TYR A 90 -12.41 1.71 -4.25
N LEU A 91 -12.78 2.60 -5.17
CA LEU A 91 -12.50 4.04 -5.02
C LEU A 91 -13.11 4.61 -3.74
N GLU A 92 -14.33 4.23 -3.39
CA GLU A 92 -15.01 4.68 -2.17
C GLU A 92 -14.38 4.15 -0.88
N ALA A 93 -13.86 2.91 -0.89
CA ALA A 93 -13.14 2.35 0.26
C ALA A 93 -11.77 3.02 0.41
N PHE A 94 -11.01 3.10 -0.70
CA PHE A 94 -9.68 3.68 -0.75
C PHE A 94 -9.65 5.15 -0.32
N PHE A 95 -10.42 6.03 -0.98
CA PHE A 95 -10.38 7.46 -0.67
C PHE A 95 -10.97 7.81 0.69
N ARG A 96 -11.82 6.96 1.26
CA ARG A 96 -12.28 7.11 2.65
C ARG A 96 -11.13 6.87 3.63
N HIS A 97 -10.35 5.81 3.41
CA HIS A 97 -9.18 5.51 4.23
C HIS A 97 -8.11 6.59 4.09
N VAL A 98 -7.77 6.99 2.85
CA VAL A 98 -6.78 8.07 2.62
C VAL A 98 -7.19 9.37 3.32
N LYS A 99 -8.46 9.76 3.24
CA LYS A 99 -8.96 10.96 3.94
C LYS A 99 -8.79 10.87 5.45
N LYS A 100 -8.99 9.69 6.04
CA LYS A 100 -8.77 9.44 7.47
C LYS A 100 -7.30 9.61 7.83
N VAL A 101 -6.39 8.96 7.11
CA VAL A 101 -4.94 9.05 7.35
C VAL A 101 -4.45 10.50 7.23
N CYS A 102 -4.85 11.21 6.17
CA CYS A 102 -4.47 12.62 5.99
C CYS A 102 -5.08 13.59 7.03
N GLN A 103 -6.14 13.19 7.74
CA GLN A 103 -6.73 13.97 8.83
C GLN A 103 -5.98 13.74 10.14
N GLU A 104 -5.56 12.50 10.41
CA GLU A 104 -4.76 12.14 11.58
C GLU A 104 -3.42 12.91 11.58
N GLU A 105 -2.74 13.01 10.43
CA GLU A 105 -1.49 13.78 10.29
C GLU A 105 -1.64 15.29 10.54
N LYS A 106 -2.85 15.84 10.42
CA LYS A 106 -3.14 17.25 10.69
C LYS A 106 -3.52 17.49 12.15
N GLY A 107 -3.89 16.45 12.89
CA GLY A 107 -4.26 16.50 14.30
C GLY A 107 -3.09 16.25 15.26
N GLU A 108 -1.96 15.76 14.76
CA GLU A 108 -0.73 15.48 15.53
C GLU A 108 0.28 16.65 15.54
N GLN A 109 -0.15 17.88 15.20
CA GLN A 109 0.67 19.10 15.21
C GLN A 109 0.40 20.00 16.41
#